data_AF-A0A8R7QQM1-F1
#
_entry.id   AF-A0A8R7QQM1-F1
#
_cell.length_a   1.000
_cell.length_b   1.000
_cell.length_c   1.000
_cell.angle_alpha   90.00
_cell.angle_beta   90.00
_cell.angle_gamma   90.00
#
_symmetry.space_group_name_H-M   'P 1'
#
loop_
_entity.id
_entity.type
_entity.pdbx_description
1 polymer ?
#
loop_
_entity_poly.entity_id
_entity_poly.type
_entity_poly.pdbx_seq_one_letter_code
_entity_poly.pdbx_strand_id
1 'polypeptide(L)'
;MATGMAPAPLSHVKVRGGGIGFTKSVDFAKVLSVPGALRTGSSRGRALVVRSSSTESDTMELEPASEGSPLLVPRQKYCESIHQTRRRKTRTVMVGNVALGSDHPIRIQTMTTSDTKDVAKTVEEVMRIADKGADFVRITVQGKKEADACFEIKNTLVQKNYNIPLVADIHFAPPVALRVAECFDKIRVNPGNFADRRAQFEKLEYTEDDYEKELEHIEKVFSPLVEKCKKYGRAMRIGTNHGSLSDRIMSYYGDSPRGMVESALEFARICRNLDFHNFVFSMKASNPVVMVQAYRLLVAEMYNLGWDYPLHLGVTEAGEGEDGRMKSAIGIGTLLMDGLGDTIRVSLTEPPEEEIDPCRRLANLGTQAANLQIGVAPFEEKHRRYFDFQRRSGQLPLQKEGEAVDYRGVLHRDGSVLMSVSLDQLKAPELLYRSLAAKLVVGMPFKDLATVDSILLRELPPVEDAEAVSFIHFFALLM
;
A
#
# COMPACT_ATOMS: atom_id res chain seq x y z
N MET A 1 12.24 30.56 -9.98
CA MET A 1 12.35 30.00 -11.33
C MET A 1 13.23 28.76 -11.25
N ALA A 2 12.61 27.60 -11.07
CA ALA A 2 13.28 26.30 -11.10
C ALA A 2 12.45 25.45 -12.07
N THR A 3 13.03 25.17 -13.22
CA THR A 3 12.46 24.38 -14.30
C THR A 3 12.38 22.92 -13.86
N GLY A 4 11.17 22.37 -13.81
CA GLY A 4 10.94 20.95 -13.53
C GLY A 4 11.49 20.09 -14.66
N MET A 5 12.48 19.25 -14.34
CA MET A 5 12.88 18.15 -15.22
C MET A 5 11.94 16.99 -14.95
N ALA A 6 11.16 16.62 -15.96
CA ALA A 6 10.44 15.34 -16.01
C ALA A 6 11.45 14.18 -15.99
N PRO A 7 11.10 13.02 -15.39
CA PRO A 7 11.96 11.84 -15.43
C PRO A 7 12.08 11.36 -16.89
N ALA A 8 13.30 11.11 -17.34
CA ALA A 8 13.55 10.58 -18.68
C ALA A 8 12.95 9.16 -18.79
N PRO A 9 12.27 8.83 -19.89
CA PRO A 9 11.70 7.51 -20.09
C PRO A 9 12.82 6.47 -20.19
N LEU A 10 12.58 5.29 -19.60
CA LEU A 10 13.37 4.09 -19.87
C LEU A 10 13.37 3.87 -21.39
N SER A 11 14.55 3.91 -22.00
CA SER A 11 14.71 3.76 -23.43
C SER A 11 14.18 2.39 -23.88
N HIS A 12 13.01 2.41 -24.51
CA HIS A 12 12.47 1.29 -25.27
C HIS A 12 13.50 0.82 -26.30
N VAL A 13 13.87 -0.46 -26.25
CA VAL A 13 14.50 -1.15 -27.38
C VAL A 13 13.46 -1.20 -28.51
N LYS A 14 13.60 -0.29 -29.49
CA LYS A 14 12.85 -0.33 -30.74
C LYS A 14 13.27 -1.56 -31.55
N VAL A 15 12.39 -2.56 -31.64
CA VAL A 15 12.44 -3.53 -32.75
C VAL A 15 11.54 -3.01 -33.86
N ARG A 16 12.14 -2.61 -34.99
CA ARG A 16 11.43 -2.16 -36.20
C ARG A 16 10.81 -3.36 -36.93
N GLY A 17 9.48 -3.37 -37.00
CA GLY A 17 8.71 -3.57 -38.24
C GLY A 17 8.29 -4.99 -38.65
N GLY A 18 6.98 -5.25 -38.63
CA GLY A 18 6.29 -6.06 -39.64
C GLY A 18 5.20 -7.04 -39.16
N GLY A 19 3.93 -6.64 -39.25
CA GLY A 19 2.81 -7.57 -39.49
C GLY A 19 2.03 -8.07 -38.28
N ILE A 20 0.79 -7.60 -38.17
CA ILE A 20 -0.26 -8.03 -37.23
C ILE A 20 -0.63 -9.50 -37.47
N GLY A 21 -0.67 -10.29 -36.39
CA GLY A 21 -1.25 -11.62 -36.34
C GLY A 21 -1.18 -12.16 -34.91
N PHE A 22 -2.23 -11.95 -34.12
CA PHE A 22 -2.40 -12.59 -32.82
C PHE A 22 -2.55 -14.10 -33.01
N THR A 23 -1.46 -14.86 -32.84
CA THR A 23 -1.54 -16.29 -32.51
C THR A 23 -1.03 -16.46 -31.09
N LYS A 24 -1.89 -16.95 -30.19
CA LYS A 24 -1.52 -17.40 -28.85
C LYS A 24 -0.37 -18.43 -29.01
N SER A 25 0.87 -18.03 -28.75
CA SER A 25 2.00 -18.95 -28.72
C SER A 25 2.08 -19.56 -27.34
N VAL A 26 1.69 -20.82 -27.26
CA VAL A 26 1.92 -21.69 -26.11
C VAL A 26 3.35 -22.20 -26.26
N ASP A 27 4.32 -21.48 -25.70
CA ASP A 27 5.74 -21.88 -25.73
C ASP A 27 6.35 -21.75 -24.33
N PHE A 28 5.93 -22.60 -23.39
CA PHE A 28 6.45 -22.62 -22.01
C PHE A 28 7.51 -23.70 -21.75
N ALA A 29 7.88 -24.52 -22.74
CA ALA A 29 8.93 -25.52 -22.60
C ALA A 29 10.08 -25.29 -23.61
N LYS A 30 11.25 -24.85 -23.12
CA LYS A 30 12.50 -24.90 -23.89
C LYS A 30 13.18 -26.25 -23.67
N VAL A 31 13.02 -27.17 -24.63
CA VAL A 31 13.81 -28.40 -24.69
C VAL A 31 15.11 -28.11 -25.45
N LEU A 32 16.23 -28.01 -24.74
CA LEU A 32 17.57 -27.89 -25.33
C LEU A 32 18.20 -29.28 -25.41
N SER A 33 18.37 -29.82 -26.62
CA SER A 33 19.20 -31.00 -26.83
C SER A 33 20.63 -30.58 -27.19
N VAL A 34 21.61 -31.25 -26.57
CA VAL A 34 23.03 -31.05 -26.86
C VAL A 34 23.34 -31.62 -28.25
N PRO A 35 24.12 -30.93 -29.12
CA PRO A 35 24.49 -31.48 -30.42
C PRO A 35 25.31 -32.77 -30.25
N GLY A 36 24.71 -33.93 -30.52
CA GLY A 36 25.41 -35.22 -30.47
C GLY A 36 24.56 -36.46 -30.23
N ALA A 37 23.32 -36.34 -29.75
CA ALA A 37 22.47 -37.51 -29.47
C ALA A 37 21.26 -37.59 -30.42
N LEU A 38 21.30 -38.60 -31.31
CA LEU A 38 20.22 -39.30 -32.00
C LEU A 38 19.05 -38.48 -32.61
N ARG A 39 19.08 -38.37 -33.95
CA ARG A 39 17.89 -38.11 -34.77
C ARG A 39 17.12 -39.42 -35.00
N THR A 40 15.90 -39.54 -34.49
CA THR A 40 14.90 -40.49 -35.02
C THR A 40 13.47 -39.93 -34.93
N GLY A 41 12.85 -39.72 -36.10
CA GLY A 41 11.45 -40.09 -36.40
C GLY A 41 10.27 -39.35 -35.75
N SER A 42 9.77 -38.32 -36.46
CA SER A 42 8.36 -37.88 -36.57
C SER A 42 7.53 -37.50 -35.33
N SER A 43 7.46 -36.20 -35.05
CA SER A 43 6.17 -35.47 -34.91
C SER A 43 6.44 -33.97 -35.07
N ARG A 44 5.45 -33.22 -35.59
CA ARG A 44 5.59 -31.79 -35.92
C ARG A 44 5.70 -30.94 -34.65
N GLY A 45 6.92 -30.68 -34.18
CA GLY A 45 7.26 -29.58 -33.27
C GLY A 45 8.33 -28.70 -33.89
N ARG A 46 8.07 -27.40 -34.07
CA ARG A 46 9.07 -26.44 -34.56
C ARG A 46 10.14 -26.26 -33.48
N ALA A 47 11.32 -26.87 -33.66
CA ALA A 47 12.49 -26.58 -32.85
C ALA A 47 13.10 -25.23 -33.25
N LEU A 48 13.11 -24.26 -32.34
CA LEU A 48 13.71 -22.95 -32.56
C LEU A 48 15.18 -22.99 -32.06
N VAL A 49 16.10 -23.10 -33.01
CA VAL A 49 17.55 -23.07 -32.73
C VAL A 49 17.98 -21.60 -32.61
N VAL A 50 18.17 -21.13 -31.38
CA VAL A 50 18.80 -19.83 -31.12
C VAL A 50 20.32 -20.02 -31.23
N ARG A 51 20.93 -19.44 -32.26
CA ARG A 51 22.39 -19.33 -32.38
C ARG A 51 22.84 -18.04 -31.71
N SER A 52 23.64 -18.13 -30.65
CA SER A 52 24.33 -16.97 -30.07
C SER A 52 25.61 -16.71 -30.85
N SER A 53 25.59 -15.72 -31.74
CA SER A 53 26.79 -15.12 -32.29
C SER A 53 27.04 -13.78 -31.60
N SER A 54 27.66 -13.82 -30.43
CA SER A 54 28.32 -12.65 -29.84
C SER A 54 29.44 -13.13 -28.90
N THR A 55 30.67 -12.83 -29.27
CA THR A 55 31.88 -12.97 -28.44
C THR A 55 32.15 -11.66 -27.71
N GLU A 56 31.13 -11.09 -27.07
CA GLU A 56 31.30 -9.94 -26.19
C GLU A 56 30.97 -10.38 -24.77
N SER A 57 31.86 -10.03 -23.85
CA SER A 57 31.64 -10.20 -22.42
C SER A 57 30.41 -9.38 -22.03
N ASP A 58 29.30 -10.06 -21.77
CA ASP A 58 28.02 -9.53 -21.29
C ASP A 58 28.15 -9.04 -19.81
N THR A 59 29.15 -8.20 -19.55
CA THR A 59 29.28 -7.46 -18.29
C THR A 59 28.33 -6.28 -18.39
N MET A 60 27.09 -6.47 -17.94
CA MET A 60 26.16 -5.35 -17.76
C MET A 60 26.62 -4.57 -16.52
N GLU A 61 27.45 -3.54 -16.72
CA GLU A 61 27.72 -2.56 -15.68
C GLU A 61 26.45 -1.77 -15.42
N LEU A 62 25.89 -1.97 -14.23
CA LEU A 62 24.75 -1.21 -13.76
C LEU A 62 25.28 -0.04 -12.95
N GLU A 63 25.05 1.16 -13.49
CA GLU A 63 25.34 2.43 -12.83
C GLU A 63 24.67 2.49 -11.44
N PRO A 64 25.31 3.11 -10.44
CA PRO A 64 24.66 3.44 -9.18
C PRO A 64 23.36 4.20 -9.44
N ALA A 65 22.37 4.02 -8.56
CA ALA A 65 21.22 4.92 -8.54
C ALA A 65 21.75 6.36 -8.38
N SER A 66 21.62 7.17 -9.44
CA SER A 66 22.13 8.54 -9.49
C SER A 66 21.54 9.39 -8.36
N GLU A 67 22.26 10.46 -7.96
CA GLU A 67 21.67 11.52 -7.14
C GLU A 67 20.36 11.99 -7.81
N GLY A 68 19.22 11.69 -7.16
CA GLY A 68 17.89 11.95 -7.71
C GLY A 68 17.02 10.72 -7.96
N SER A 69 17.52 9.49 -7.76
CA SER A 69 16.66 8.30 -7.80
C SER A 69 15.57 8.35 -6.70
N PRO A 70 14.29 8.12 -7.03
CA PRO A 70 13.19 8.10 -6.06
C PRO A 70 13.30 6.95 -5.03
N LEU A 71 14.25 6.02 -5.23
CA LEU A 71 14.52 4.89 -4.33
C LEU A 71 15.44 5.24 -3.15
N LEU A 72 15.88 6.50 -3.02
CA LEU A 72 16.66 6.92 -1.86
C LEU A 72 15.71 7.16 -0.68
N VAL A 73 15.75 6.26 0.31
CA VAL A 73 15.08 6.40 1.61
C VAL A 73 15.22 7.86 2.07
N PRO A 74 14.11 8.59 2.37
CA PRO A 74 14.18 10.03 2.53
C PRO A 74 15.18 10.42 3.64
N ARG A 75 16.25 11.13 3.27
CA ARG A 75 17.10 11.90 4.21
C ARG A 75 16.38 13.14 4.76
N GLN A 76 15.07 13.23 4.50
CA GLN A 76 14.25 14.40 4.75
C GLN A 76 13.78 14.42 6.20
N LYS A 77 13.76 15.61 6.79
CA LYS A 77 13.20 15.82 8.13
C LYS A 77 11.74 15.36 8.13
N TYR A 78 11.36 14.52 9.09
CA TYR A 78 9.96 14.08 9.28
C TYR A 78 9.42 14.37 10.68
N CYS A 79 10.27 14.85 11.59
CA CYS A 79 9.93 15.21 12.96
C CYS A 79 10.84 16.35 13.43
N GLU A 80 10.51 16.97 14.57
CA GLU A 80 11.31 18.08 15.10
C GLU A 80 12.64 17.63 15.72
N SER A 81 12.74 16.38 16.15
CA SER A 81 13.97 15.77 16.65
C SER A 81 13.86 14.24 16.61
N ILE A 82 14.93 13.59 16.15
CA ILE A 82 15.08 12.12 16.18
C ILE A 82 15.67 11.61 17.50
N HIS A 83 16.07 12.53 18.39
CA HIS A 83 16.72 12.20 19.67
C HIS A 83 15.84 12.52 20.87
N GLN A 84 14.85 13.40 20.71
CA GLN A 84 13.94 13.83 21.78
C GLN A 84 12.53 13.95 21.23
N THR A 85 11.54 13.51 22.00
CA THR A 85 10.13 13.73 21.65
C THR A 85 9.82 15.22 21.69
N ARG A 86 9.46 15.78 20.54
CA ARG A 86 9.06 17.18 20.39
C ARG A 86 7.85 17.25 19.49
N ARG A 87 6.73 17.72 20.04
CA ARG A 87 5.46 17.79 19.31
C ARG A 87 5.62 18.66 18.06
N ARG A 88 5.32 18.07 16.90
CA ARG A 88 5.32 18.76 15.61
C ARG A 88 4.33 19.91 15.63
N LYS A 89 4.73 21.06 15.09
CA LYS A 89 3.83 22.20 14.92
C LYS A 89 2.86 21.95 13.77
N THR A 90 1.59 22.16 14.05
CA THR A 90 0.46 21.99 13.14
C THR A 90 -0.55 23.12 13.35
N ARG A 91 -1.21 23.55 12.28
CA ARG A 91 -2.30 24.53 12.32
C ARG A 91 -3.48 24.01 13.14
N THR A 92 -4.29 24.94 13.63
CA THR A 92 -5.58 24.60 14.25
C THR A 92 -6.64 24.36 13.17
N VAL A 93 -7.36 23.23 13.28
CA VAL A 93 -8.54 22.85 12.52
C VAL A 93 -9.72 22.79 13.48
N MET A 94 -10.86 23.38 13.12
CA MET A 94 -12.06 23.37 13.94
C MET A 94 -12.99 22.24 13.50
N VAL A 95 -13.33 21.36 14.45
CA VAL A 95 -14.31 20.29 14.27
C VAL A 95 -15.50 20.59 15.18
N GLY A 96 -16.53 21.23 14.61
CA GLY A 96 -17.62 21.79 15.42
C GLY A 96 -17.07 22.81 16.42
N ASN A 97 -17.34 22.59 17.70
CA ASN A 97 -16.85 23.42 18.80
C ASN A 97 -15.49 22.98 19.38
N VAL A 98 -14.82 21.97 18.81
CA VAL A 98 -13.57 21.43 19.35
C VAL A 98 -12.40 21.75 18.41
N ALA A 99 -11.36 22.37 18.98
CA ALA A 99 -10.13 22.71 18.26
C ALA A 99 -9.15 21.53 18.23
N LEU A 100 -8.58 21.27 17.06
CA LEU A 100 -7.65 20.17 16.77
C LEU A 100 -6.34 20.72 16.19
N GLY A 101 -5.20 20.37 16.77
CA GLY A 101 -3.87 20.80 16.30
C GLY A 101 -2.84 20.85 17.42
N SER A 102 -1.63 21.33 17.11
CA SER A 102 -0.46 21.23 17.99
C SER A 102 -0.49 22.13 19.23
N ASP A 103 -1.39 23.11 19.26
CA ASP A 103 -1.61 23.99 20.41
C ASP A 103 -2.77 23.49 21.31
N HIS A 104 -3.39 22.36 20.97
CA HIS A 104 -4.51 21.74 21.68
C HIS A 104 -4.17 20.34 22.16
N PRO A 105 -4.85 19.78 23.17
CA PRO A 105 -4.65 18.38 23.57
C PRO A 105 -4.84 17.41 22.39
N ILE A 106 -4.14 16.27 22.43
CA ILE A 106 -4.35 15.19 21.46
C ILE A 106 -5.78 14.66 21.62
N ARG A 107 -6.61 14.85 20.59
CA ARG A 107 -8.05 14.54 20.66
C ARG A 107 -8.32 13.05 20.55
N ILE A 108 -9.24 12.53 21.34
CA ILE A 108 -9.66 11.12 21.37
C ILE A 108 -10.92 10.94 20.55
N GLN A 109 -10.94 9.93 19.68
CA GLN A 109 -12.11 9.59 18.88
C GLN A 109 -12.40 8.11 18.95
N THR A 110 -13.67 7.77 18.77
CA THR A 110 -14.13 6.38 18.54
C THR A 110 -15.16 6.38 17.40
N MET A 111 -15.72 5.22 17.09
CA MET A 111 -16.73 5.04 16.05
C MET A 111 -17.88 4.20 16.58
N THR A 112 -19.12 4.59 16.28
CA THR A 112 -20.32 3.81 16.61
C THR A 112 -20.31 2.45 15.91
N THR A 113 -20.99 1.48 16.53
CA THR A 113 -21.23 0.14 15.95
C THR A 113 -22.71 -0.09 15.66
N SER A 114 -23.59 0.76 16.18
CA SER A 114 -25.02 0.74 15.85
C SER A 114 -25.26 0.88 14.34
N ASP A 115 -26.36 0.30 13.87
CA ASP A 115 -26.89 0.63 12.55
C ASP A 115 -27.38 2.07 12.58
N THR A 116 -26.79 2.95 11.76
CA THR A 116 -27.14 4.38 11.68
C THR A 116 -28.62 4.64 11.41
N LYS A 117 -29.35 3.70 10.78
CA LYS A 117 -30.80 3.83 10.60
C LYS A 117 -31.59 3.68 11.90
N ASP A 118 -31.02 3.00 12.90
CA ASP A 118 -31.58 2.94 14.24
C ASP A 118 -31.15 4.20 15.01
N VAL A 119 -31.94 5.25 14.84
CA VAL A 119 -31.70 6.58 15.44
C VAL A 119 -31.61 6.48 16.95
N ALA A 120 -32.53 5.76 17.61
CA ALA A 120 -32.57 5.65 19.05
C ALA A 120 -31.31 4.98 19.60
N LYS A 121 -30.94 3.82 19.04
CA LYS A 121 -29.74 3.09 19.47
C LYS A 121 -28.46 3.88 19.20
N THR A 122 -28.39 4.57 18.05
CA THR A 122 -27.22 5.38 17.71
C THR A 122 -27.08 6.60 18.62
N VAL A 123 -28.19 7.27 18.96
CA VAL A 123 -28.19 8.39 19.93
C VAL A 123 -27.71 7.91 21.30
N GLU A 124 -28.23 6.78 21.79
CA GLU A 124 -27.80 6.22 23.08
C GLU A 124 -26.31 5.84 23.09
N GLU A 125 -25.81 5.22 22.02
CA GLU A 125 -24.39 4.87 21.90
C GLU A 125 -23.51 6.13 21.85
N VAL A 126 -23.89 7.16 21.09
CA VAL A 126 -23.17 8.44 21.05
C VAL A 126 -23.14 9.11 22.42
N MET A 127 -24.24 9.09 23.17
CA MET A 127 -24.29 9.63 24.53
C MET A 127 -23.33 8.90 25.47
N ARG A 128 -23.33 7.55 25.46
CA ARG A 128 -22.39 6.75 26.28
C ARG A 128 -20.93 7.06 25.95
N ILE A 129 -20.61 7.18 24.66
CA ILE A 129 -19.27 7.53 24.18
C ILE A 129 -18.87 8.93 24.66
N ALA A 130 -19.79 9.91 24.58
CA ALA A 130 -19.55 11.27 25.05
C ALA A 130 -19.33 11.32 26.57
N ASP A 131 -20.14 10.60 27.35
CA ASP A 131 -20.02 10.51 28.81
C ASP A 131 -18.70 9.86 29.26
N LYS A 132 -18.14 8.97 28.43
CA LYS A 132 -16.81 8.38 28.62
C LYS A 132 -15.65 9.33 28.26
N GLY A 133 -15.95 10.49 27.68
CA GLY A 133 -15.00 11.57 27.42
C GLY A 133 -14.29 11.49 26.06
N ALA A 134 -14.93 10.94 25.03
CA ALA A 134 -14.45 11.11 23.66
C ALA A 134 -14.61 12.58 23.20
N ASP A 135 -13.67 13.09 22.40
CA ASP A 135 -13.80 14.42 21.79
C ASP A 135 -14.65 14.37 20.51
N PHE A 136 -14.62 13.26 19.78
CA PHE A 136 -15.30 13.08 18.50
C PHE A 136 -15.95 11.70 18.39
N VAL A 137 -17.15 11.64 17.81
CA VAL A 137 -17.80 10.36 17.48
C VAL A 137 -17.97 10.22 15.99
N ARG A 138 -17.44 9.12 15.43
CA ARG A 138 -17.61 8.79 14.02
C ARG A 138 -18.81 7.88 13.81
N ILE A 139 -19.61 8.16 12.79
CA ILE A 139 -20.80 7.38 12.41
C ILE A 139 -20.67 6.98 10.94
N THR A 140 -20.95 5.71 10.63
CA THR A 140 -20.92 5.21 9.25
C THR A 140 -22.12 5.73 8.45
N VAL A 141 -21.89 6.18 7.22
CA VAL A 141 -22.97 6.62 6.33
C VAL A 141 -22.75 6.00 4.96
N GLN A 142 -23.52 4.96 4.67
CA GLN A 142 -23.38 4.17 3.43
C GLN A 142 -24.33 4.64 2.33
N GLY A 143 -25.50 5.17 2.69
CA GLY A 143 -26.53 5.52 1.74
C GLY A 143 -27.39 6.69 2.18
N LYS A 144 -28.44 6.95 1.39
CA LYS A 144 -29.37 8.06 1.61
C LYS A 144 -30.18 7.88 2.90
N LYS A 145 -30.59 6.66 3.23
CA LYS A 145 -31.37 6.37 4.44
C LYS A 145 -30.58 6.68 5.72
N GLU A 146 -29.33 6.27 5.75
CA GLU A 146 -28.41 6.59 6.84
C GLU A 146 -28.16 8.11 6.91
N ALA A 147 -28.03 8.78 5.76
CA ALA A 147 -27.87 10.22 5.69
C ALA A 147 -29.09 10.99 6.19
N ASP A 148 -30.31 10.48 5.98
CA ASP A 148 -31.54 11.09 6.50
C ASP A 148 -31.64 10.86 8.03
N ALA A 149 -31.37 9.65 8.51
CA ALA A 149 -31.31 9.32 9.94
C ALA A 149 -30.28 10.18 10.70
N CYS A 150 -29.16 10.53 10.07
CA CYS A 150 -28.14 11.42 10.61
C CYS A 150 -28.66 12.80 11.06
N PHE A 151 -29.67 13.36 10.38
CA PHE A 151 -30.30 14.62 10.82
C PHE A 151 -31.09 14.44 12.11
N GLU A 152 -31.86 13.36 12.19
CA GLU A 152 -32.63 13.03 13.40
C GLU A 152 -31.71 12.73 14.58
N ILE A 153 -30.62 11.99 14.35
CA ILE A 153 -29.58 11.74 15.37
C ILE A 153 -29.01 13.05 15.90
N LYS A 154 -28.52 13.95 15.01
CA LYS A 154 -27.94 15.23 15.44
C LYS A 154 -28.96 16.09 16.19
N ASN A 155 -30.18 16.20 15.68
CA ASN A 155 -31.23 16.98 16.32
C ASN A 155 -31.59 16.43 17.72
N THR A 156 -31.71 15.12 17.86
CA THR A 156 -32.03 14.46 19.13
C THR A 156 -30.91 14.65 20.14
N LEU A 157 -29.64 14.54 19.72
CA LEU A 157 -28.49 14.79 20.60
C LEU A 157 -28.47 16.23 21.10
N VAL A 158 -28.71 17.21 20.23
CA VAL A 158 -28.78 18.63 20.62
C VAL A 158 -29.93 18.88 21.59
N GLN A 159 -31.11 18.30 21.36
CA GLN A 159 -32.26 18.40 22.28
C GLN A 159 -31.96 17.80 23.66
N LYS A 160 -31.13 16.76 23.71
CA LYS A 160 -30.63 16.15 24.94
C LYS A 160 -29.40 16.87 25.53
N ASN A 161 -28.99 18.00 24.96
CA ASN A 161 -27.83 18.80 25.36
C ASN A 161 -26.46 18.09 25.17
N TYR A 162 -26.38 17.15 24.23
CA TYR A 162 -25.13 16.52 23.79
C TYR A 162 -24.60 17.20 22.54
N ASN A 163 -23.54 17.99 22.71
CA ASN A 163 -22.92 18.80 21.64
C ASN A 163 -21.60 18.20 21.11
N ILE A 164 -21.36 16.91 21.34
CA ILE A 164 -20.16 16.24 20.83
C ILE A 164 -20.12 16.32 19.29
N PRO A 165 -18.99 16.72 18.68
CA PRO A 165 -18.90 16.78 17.23
C PRO A 165 -18.99 15.40 16.58
N LEU A 166 -19.78 15.33 15.50
CA LEU A 166 -20.01 14.10 14.74
C LEU A 166 -19.15 14.08 13.47
N VAL A 167 -18.57 12.92 13.18
CA VAL A 167 -17.73 12.67 11.99
C VAL A 167 -18.42 11.66 11.07
N ALA A 168 -18.68 12.02 9.81
CA ALA A 168 -19.34 11.14 8.87
C ALA A 168 -18.29 10.27 8.16
N ASP A 169 -18.43 8.95 8.25
CA ASP A 169 -17.58 8.00 7.54
C ASP A 169 -18.25 7.60 6.20
N ILE A 170 -17.89 8.33 5.14
CA ILE A 170 -18.47 8.12 3.82
C ILE A 170 -17.79 6.94 3.11
N HIS A 171 -18.63 6.08 2.54
CA HIS A 171 -18.23 4.99 1.66
C HIS A 171 -18.82 5.24 0.26
N PHE A 172 -17.98 5.46 -0.76
CA PHE A 172 -18.36 5.40 -2.19
C PHE A 172 -19.64 6.16 -2.61
N ALA A 173 -19.87 7.39 -2.12
CA ALA A 173 -21.07 8.16 -2.49
C ALA A 173 -20.91 9.69 -2.33
N PRO A 174 -20.46 10.40 -3.38
CA PRO A 174 -20.41 11.87 -3.37
C PRO A 174 -21.74 12.56 -3.00
N PRO A 175 -22.92 12.10 -3.51
CA PRO A 175 -24.20 12.70 -3.12
C PRO A 175 -24.51 12.58 -1.62
N VAL A 176 -24.12 11.46 -1.01
CA VAL A 176 -24.30 11.21 0.43
C VAL A 176 -23.39 12.15 1.23
N ALA A 177 -22.12 12.28 0.82
CA ALA A 177 -21.17 13.20 1.46
C ALA A 177 -21.68 14.65 1.45
N LEU A 178 -22.22 15.09 0.31
CA LEU A 178 -22.83 16.41 0.19
C LEU A 178 -24.00 16.57 1.15
N ARG A 179 -24.88 15.56 1.27
CA ARG A 179 -26.04 15.63 2.15
C ARG A 179 -25.63 15.76 3.62
N VAL A 180 -24.73 14.90 4.10
CA VAL A 180 -24.35 14.92 5.53
C VAL A 180 -23.48 16.11 5.94
N ALA A 181 -22.82 16.79 5.00
CA ALA A 181 -22.08 18.03 5.28
C ALA A 181 -22.96 19.15 5.87
N GLU A 182 -24.28 19.05 5.74
CA GLU A 182 -25.22 20.00 6.34
C GLU A 182 -25.42 19.75 7.85
N CYS A 183 -25.34 18.50 8.34
CA CYS A 183 -25.60 18.15 9.74
C CYS A 183 -24.38 17.69 10.54
N PHE A 184 -23.33 17.22 9.89
CA PHE A 184 -22.10 16.74 10.54
C PHE A 184 -21.05 17.83 10.66
N ASP A 185 -20.17 17.69 11.64
CA ASP A 185 -19.11 18.64 11.94
C ASP A 185 -17.84 18.37 11.13
N LYS A 186 -17.65 17.10 10.72
CA LYS A 186 -16.51 16.66 9.92
C LYS A 186 -16.86 15.53 8.98
N ILE A 187 -16.29 15.54 7.78
CA ILE A 187 -16.48 14.48 6.77
C ILE A 187 -15.17 13.71 6.58
N ARG A 188 -15.19 12.38 6.70
CA ARG A 188 -14.08 11.55 6.25
C ARG A 188 -14.26 11.17 4.79
N VAL A 189 -13.20 11.38 4.02
CA VAL A 189 -13.06 10.93 2.63
C VAL A 189 -11.91 9.93 2.54
N ASN A 190 -12.10 8.89 1.72
CA ASN A 190 -11.05 7.94 1.34
C ASN A 190 -10.68 8.16 -0.13
N PRO A 191 -9.49 8.72 -0.43
CA PRO A 191 -9.08 9.02 -1.78
C PRO A 191 -9.22 7.87 -2.78
N GLY A 192 -8.79 6.66 -2.41
CA GLY A 192 -8.77 5.51 -3.33
C GLY A 192 -10.14 4.97 -3.73
N ASN A 193 -11.23 5.58 -3.24
CA ASN A 193 -12.56 5.00 -3.35
C ASN A 193 -13.70 6.06 -3.40
N PHE A 194 -13.35 7.34 -3.39
CA PHE A 194 -14.34 8.42 -3.38
C PHE A 194 -14.84 8.80 -4.78
N ALA A 195 -13.90 9.02 -5.71
CA ALA A 195 -14.19 9.31 -7.11
C ALA A 195 -14.17 8.01 -7.94
N ASP A 196 -13.25 7.12 -7.61
CA ASP A 196 -13.02 5.89 -8.35
C ASP A 196 -13.95 4.78 -7.85
N ARG A 197 -14.42 3.91 -8.76
CA ARG A 197 -15.01 2.62 -8.35
C ARG A 197 -13.91 1.81 -7.64
N ARG A 198 -14.30 0.91 -6.73
CA ARG A 198 -13.36 0.01 -6.04
C ARG A 198 -12.45 -0.66 -7.07
N ALA A 199 -11.14 -0.67 -6.80
CA ALA A 199 -10.10 -1.30 -7.62
C ALA A 199 -10.58 -2.60 -8.29
N GLN A 200 -10.62 -2.63 -9.62
CA GLN A 200 -11.07 -3.79 -10.41
C GLN A 200 -9.92 -4.46 -11.17
N PHE A 201 -8.75 -3.79 -11.26
CA PHE A 201 -7.55 -4.26 -11.96
C PHE A 201 -7.80 -4.66 -13.43
N GLU A 202 -8.84 -4.13 -14.07
CA GLU A 202 -9.14 -4.41 -15.49
C GLU A 202 -8.11 -3.79 -16.44
N LYS A 203 -7.53 -2.65 -16.03
CA LYS A 203 -6.46 -1.96 -16.76
C LYS A 203 -5.19 -1.99 -15.92
N LEU A 204 -4.16 -2.69 -16.42
CA LEU A 204 -2.89 -2.90 -15.72
C LEU A 204 -1.85 -1.81 -16.02
N GLU A 205 -1.89 -1.24 -17.22
CA GLU A 205 -0.96 -0.19 -17.67
C GLU A 205 -1.71 1.15 -17.81
N TYR A 206 -1.24 2.16 -17.09
CA TYR A 206 -1.71 3.54 -17.22
C TYR A 206 -0.65 4.37 -17.97
N THR A 207 -1.10 5.15 -18.96
CA THR A 207 -0.26 6.19 -19.57
C THR A 207 -0.28 7.47 -18.74
N GLU A 208 0.64 8.40 -18.99
CA GLU A 208 0.63 9.72 -18.33
C GLU A 208 -0.69 10.48 -18.62
N ASP A 209 -1.13 10.47 -19.88
CA ASP A 209 -2.42 11.06 -20.30
C ASP A 209 -3.63 10.44 -19.56
N ASP A 210 -3.59 9.13 -19.26
CA ASP A 210 -4.65 8.48 -18.48
C ASP A 210 -4.63 8.98 -17.03
N TYR A 211 -3.44 9.13 -16.45
CA TYR A 211 -3.28 9.60 -15.08
C TYR A 211 -3.80 11.03 -14.91
N GLU A 212 -3.50 11.92 -15.85
CA GLU A 212 -4.00 13.31 -15.83
C GLU A 212 -5.53 13.38 -15.93
N LYS A 213 -6.15 12.60 -16.82
CA LYS A 213 -7.62 12.55 -16.95
C LYS A 213 -8.31 12.08 -15.68
N GLU A 214 -7.70 11.13 -14.97
CA GLU A 214 -8.21 10.65 -13.68
C GLU A 214 -8.14 11.75 -12.61
N LEU A 215 -7.05 12.54 -12.59
CA LEU A 215 -6.95 13.70 -11.70
C LEU A 215 -8.03 14.76 -11.98
N GLU A 216 -8.27 15.07 -13.26
CA GLU A 216 -9.36 15.98 -13.66
C GLU A 216 -10.73 15.46 -13.22
N HIS A 217 -10.96 14.15 -13.35
CA HIS A 217 -12.21 13.53 -12.90
C HIS A 217 -12.39 13.65 -11.39
N ILE A 218 -11.33 13.35 -10.62
CA ILE A 218 -11.34 13.48 -9.16
C ILE A 218 -11.64 14.92 -8.76
N GLU A 219 -10.99 15.90 -9.38
CA GLU A 219 -11.24 17.32 -9.10
C GLU A 219 -12.70 17.69 -9.34
N LYS A 220 -13.28 17.26 -10.47
CA LYS A 220 -14.69 17.51 -10.80
C LYS A 220 -15.66 16.91 -9.78
N VAL A 221 -15.39 15.70 -9.29
CA VAL A 221 -16.28 14.99 -8.35
C VAL A 221 -16.10 15.48 -6.91
N PHE A 222 -14.87 15.84 -6.52
CA PHE A 222 -14.52 16.19 -5.15
C PHE A 222 -14.75 17.68 -4.83
N SER A 223 -14.51 18.58 -5.78
CA SER A 223 -14.66 20.03 -5.59
C SER A 223 -16.02 20.46 -4.98
N PRO A 224 -17.18 19.90 -5.41
CA PRO A 224 -18.47 20.24 -4.80
C PRO A 224 -18.52 19.97 -3.29
N LEU A 225 -17.86 18.90 -2.82
CA LEU A 225 -17.80 18.58 -1.39
C LEU A 225 -16.90 19.57 -0.66
N VAL A 226 -15.75 19.92 -1.23
CA VAL A 226 -14.82 20.90 -0.66
C VAL A 226 -15.52 22.26 -0.48
N GLU A 227 -16.19 22.75 -1.51
CA GLU A 227 -16.95 24.01 -1.48
C GLU A 227 -18.08 23.96 -0.43
N LYS A 228 -18.79 22.84 -0.35
CA LYS A 228 -19.85 22.66 0.65
C LYS A 228 -19.29 22.64 2.07
N CYS A 229 -18.18 21.94 2.31
CA CYS A 229 -17.48 21.95 3.59
C CYS A 229 -16.97 23.36 3.94
N LYS A 230 -16.43 24.11 2.98
CA LYS A 230 -16.01 25.51 3.15
C LYS A 230 -17.20 26.39 3.55
N LYS A 231 -18.32 26.30 2.83
CA LYS A 231 -19.55 27.07 3.09
C LYS A 231 -20.12 26.84 4.50
N TYR A 232 -20.15 25.60 4.97
CA TYR A 232 -20.73 25.25 6.27
C TYR A 232 -19.69 25.20 7.41
N GLY A 233 -18.43 25.58 7.16
CA GLY A 233 -17.37 25.54 8.15
C GLY A 233 -17.06 24.13 8.66
N ARG A 234 -17.21 23.10 7.83
CA ARG A 234 -16.98 21.70 8.20
C ARG A 234 -15.50 21.35 8.08
N ALA A 235 -15.04 20.46 8.94
CA ALA A 235 -13.72 19.87 8.78
C ALA A 235 -13.76 18.70 7.79
N MET A 236 -12.60 18.35 7.23
CA MET A 236 -12.45 17.14 6.44
C MET A 236 -11.30 16.27 6.96
N ARG A 237 -11.44 14.94 6.89
CA ARG A 237 -10.31 14.01 7.00
C ARG A 237 -10.07 13.38 5.64
N ILE A 238 -8.92 13.66 5.06
CA ILE A 238 -8.40 12.97 3.87
C ILE A 238 -7.62 11.77 4.38
N GLY A 239 -8.21 10.58 4.27
CA GLY A 239 -7.70 9.40 4.95
C GLY A 239 -7.52 8.20 4.04
N THR A 240 -6.27 7.93 3.68
CA THR A 240 -5.88 6.76 2.89
C THR A 240 -5.74 5.52 3.77
N ASN A 241 -6.34 4.42 3.32
CA ASN A 241 -6.13 3.10 3.91
C ASN A 241 -5.31 2.25 2.93
N HIS A 242 -4.32 1.52 3.45
CA HIS A 242 -3.44 0.66 2.64
C HIS A 242 -4.23 -0.34 1.78
N GLY A 243 -5.21 -1.05 2.36
CA GLY A 243 -6.01 -2.04 1.63
C GLY A 243 -7.08 -1.47 0.67
N SER A 244 -7.06 -0.16 0.38
CA SER A 244 -8.03 0.47 -0.54
C SER A 244 -7.41 1.58 -1.38
N LEU A 245 -6.17 1.40 -1.83
CA LEU A 245 -5.58 2.28 -2.86
C LEU A 245 -6.34 2.10 -4.19
N SER A 246 -6.40 3.16 -5.00
CA SER A 246 -7.01 3.09 -6.33
C SER A 246 -6.09 2.38 -7.33
N ASP A 247 -6.67 1.82 -8.40
CA ASP A 247 -5.92 1.12 -9.46
C ASP A 247 -4.79 1.99 -10.03
N ARG A 248 -5.07 3.28 -10.25
CA ARG A 248 -4.10 4.28 -10.71
C ARG A 248 -2.91 4.41 -9.76
N ILE A 249 -3.16 4.55 -8.47
CA ILE A 249 -2.10 4.67 -7.45
C ILE A 249 -1.29 3.39 -7.37
N MET A 250 -1.96 2.23 -7.41
CA MET A 250 -1.29 0.93 -7.39
C MET A 250 -0.43 0.71 -8.63
N SER A 251 -0.86 1.16 -9.81
CA SER A 251 -0.08 1.05 -11.06
C SER A 251 1.19 1.90 -11.02
N TYR A 252 1.10 3.16 -10.56
CA TYR A 252 2.24 4.08 -10.54
C TYR A 252 3.20 3.90 -9.35
N TYR A 253 2.66 3.62 -8.17
CA TYR A 253 3.43 3.65 -6.92
C TYR A 253 3.45 2.30 -6.19
N GLY A 254 2.71 1.31 -6.66
CA GLY A 254 2.54 0.03 -5.99
C GLY A 254 1.74 0.12 -4.68
N ASP A 255 1.57 -1.03 -4.04
CA ASP A 255 1.06 -1.13 -2.67
C ASP A 255 2.14 -0.70 -1.68
N SER A 256 2.34 0.61 -1.54
CA SER A 256 3.48 1.20 -0.83
C SER A 256 3.10 2.41 0.03
N PRO A 257 3.91 2.76 1.06
CA PRO A 257 3.76 4.02 1.78
C PRO A 257 3.74 5.25 0.85
N ARG A 258 4.50 5.23 -0.25
CA ARG A 258 4.49 6.33 -1.24
C ARG A 258 3.14 6.44 -1.93
N GLY A 259 2.56 5.32 -2.37
CA GLY A 259 1.22 5.29 -2.95
C GLY A 259 0.16 5.84 -1.98
N MET A 260 0.24 5.48 -0.69
CA MET A 260 -0.66 6.03 0.33
C MET A 260 -0.58 7.56 0.45
N VAL A 261 0.64 8.10 0.45
CA VAL A 261 0.92 9.52 0.58
C VAL A 261 0.44 10.28 -0.65
N GLU A 262 0.80 9.84 -1.85
CA GLU A 262 0.37 10.52 -3.09
C GLU A 262 -1.14 10.51 -3.24
N SER A 263 -1.81 9.40 -2.94
CA SER A 263 -3.27 9.32 -2.96
C SER A 263 -3.93 10.38 -2.07
N ALA A 264 -3.37 10.68 -0.90
CA ALA A 264 -3.88 11.76 -0.05
C ALA A 264 -3.51 13.15 -0.58
N LEU A 265 -2.29 13.33 -1.11
CA LEU A 265 -1.82 14.61 -1.61
C LEU A 265 -2.60 15.06 -2.86
N GLU A 266 -3.02 14.14 -3.74
CA GLU A 266 -3.93 14.43 -4.88
C GLU A 266 -5.17 15.20 -4.41
N PHE A 267 -5.88 14.67 -3.41
CA PHE A 267 -7.08 15.31 -2.84
C PHE A 267 -6.76 16.59 -2.07
N ALA A 268 -5.63 16.62 -1.34
CA ALA A 268 -5.24 17.80 -0.59
C ALA A 268 -4.84 18.99 -1.48
N ARG A 269 -4.25 18.73 -2.66
CA ARG A 269 -3.95 19.76 -3.66
C ARG A 269 -5.24 20.42 -4.15
N ILE A 270 -6.29 19.64 -4.42
CA ILE A 270 -7.62 20.18 -4.77
C ILE A 270 -8.19 21.05 -3.64
N CYS A 271 -8.15 20.58 -2.38
CA CYS A 271 -8.56 21.39 -1.24
C CYS A 271 -7.83 22.73 -1.18
N ARG A 272 -6.52 22.74 -1.39
CA ARG A 272 -5.72 23.98 -1.37
C ARG A 272 -5.98 24.88 -2.57
N ASN A 273 -6.20 24.33 -3.76
CA ASN A 273 -6.55 25.12 -4.95
C ASN A 273 -7.87 25.89 -4.74
N LEU A 274 -8.80 25.31 -3.97
CA LEU A 274 -10.06 25.93 -3.55
C LEU A 274 -9.95 26.73 -2.25
N ASP A 275 -8.72 26.96 -1.75
CA ASP A 275 -8.45 27.69 -0.51
C ASP A 275 -9.25 27.11 0.69
N PHE A 276 -9.34 25.79 0.75
CA PHE A 276 -9.93 25.05 1.85
C PHE A 276 -8.84 24.42 2.70
N HIS A 277 -8.75 24.88 3.95
CA HIS A 277 -7.66 24.54 4.86
C HIS A 277 -8.11 23.80 6.13
N ASN A 278 -9.42 23.60 6.30
CA ASN A 278 -9.98 22.95 7.48
C ASN A 278 -9.96 21.42 7.33
N PHE A 279 -8.79 20.84 7.07
CA PHE A 279 -8.66 19.39 6.90
C PHE A 279 -7.46 18.78 7.62
N VAL A 280 -7.54 17.46 7.82
CA VAL A 280 -6.53 16.63 8.48
C VAL A 280 -6.22 15.39 7.67
N PHE A 281 -5.04 14.81 7.87
CA PHE A 281 -4.63 13.58 7.20
C PHE A 281 -4.74 12.34 8.11
N SER A 282 -4.91 11.17 7.49
CA SER A 282 -4.64 9.88 8.13
C SER A 282 -4.08 8.87 7.14
N MET A 283 -3.13 8.04 7.58
CA MET A 283 -2.49 6.97 6.81
C MET A 283 -2.63 5.66 7.57
N LYS A 284 -3.73 4.93 7.39
CA LYS A 284 -3.98 3.71 8.16
C LYS A 284 -3.49 2.48 7.41
N ALA A 285 -2.78 1.60 8.12
CA ALA A 285 -2.42 0.27 7.66
C ALA A 285 -2.61 -0.74 8.80
N SER A 286 -2.85 -2.00 8.44
CA SER A 286 -2.91 -3.10 9.41
C SER A 286 -1.51 -3.51 9.85
N ASN A 287 -0.47 -3.26 9.06
CA ASN A 287 0.92 -3.40 9.48
C ASN A 287 1.41 -2.08 10.11
N PRO A 288 1.78 -2.06 11.41
CA PRO A 288 2.29 -0.85 12.07
C PRO A 288 3.54 -0.25 11.41
N VAL A 289 4.40 -1.07 10.79
CA VAL A 289 5.62 -0.58 10.12
C VAL A 289 5.26 0.28 8.92
N VAL A 290 4.36 -0.22 8.07
CA VAL A 290 3.86 0.51 6.89
C VAL A 290 3.16 1.80 7.32
N MET A 291 2.32 1.73 8.36
CA MET A 291 1.66 2.91 8.93
C MET A 291 2.68 3.97 9.35
N VAL A 292 3.66 3.60 10.19
CA VAL A 292 4.69 4.52 10.69
C VAL A 292 5.46 5.16 9.53
N GLN A 293 5.88 4.36 8.54
CA GLN A 293 6.58 4.85 7.36
C GLN A 293 5.74 5.83 6.55
N ALA A 294 4.45 5.55 6.35
CA ALA A 294 3.55 6.41 5.60
C ALA A 294 3.33 7.77 6.29
N TYR A 295 3.17 7.80 7.63
CA TYR A 295 3.07 9.09 8.35
C TYR A 295 4.37 9.89 8.31
N ARG A 296 5.53 9.24 8.49
CA ARG A 296 6.83 9.92 8.41
C ARG A 296 7.06 10.50 7.01
N LEU A 297 6.76 9.73 5.96
CA LEU A 297 6.85 10.20 4.58
C LEU A 297 5.88 11.35 4.30
N LEU A 298 4.62 11.24 4.75
CA LEU A 298 3.63 12.32 4.61
C LEU A 298 4.12 13.62 5.25
N VAL A 299 4.71 13.54 6.44
CA VAL A 299 5.21 14.74 7.13
C VAL A 299 6.41 15.35 6.40
N ALA A 300 7.33 14.52 5.90
CA ALA A 300 8.43 14.99 5.07
C ALA A 300 7.93 15.72 3.82
N GLU A 301 6.96 15.15 3.11
CA GLU A 301 6.33 15.80 1.94
C GLU A 301 5.60 17.09 2.33
N MET A 302 4.88 17.10 3.45
CA MET A 302 4.27 18.33 3.96
C MET A 302 5.31 19.41 4.23
N TYR A 303 6.47 19.10 4.83
CA TYR A 303 7.51 20.09 5.03
C TYR A 303 8.07 20.62 3.70
N ASN A 304 8.30 19.75 2.70
CA ASN A 304 8.74 20.17 1.37
C ASN A 304 7.73 21.12 0.71
N LEU A 305 6.44 20.88 0.91
CA LEU A 305 5.35 21.69 0.38
C LEU A 305 5.05 22.93 1.23
N GLY A 306 5.69 23.11 2.39
CA GLY A 306 5.38 24.19 3.34
C GLY A 306 4.01 24.03 4.02
N TRP A 307 3.57 22.80 4.26
CA TRP A 307 2.28 22.45 4.85
C TRP A 307 2.42 21.96 6.29
N ASP A 308 1.40 22.23 7.10
CA ASP A 308 1.41 22.04 8.55
C ASP A 308 0.08 21.45 9.05
N TYR A 309 -0.55 20.57 8.26
CA TYR A 309 -1.85 19.99 8.63
C TYR A 309 -1.76 18.97 9.79
N PRO A 310 -2.82 18.86 10.61
CA PRO A 310 -2.90 17.87 11.68
C PRO A 310 -3.00 16.42 11.20
N LEU A 311 -2.60 15.50 12.07
CA LEU A 311 -2.58 14.06 11.84
C LEU A 311 -3.57 13.33 12.75
N HIS A 312 -4.49 12.57 12.13
CA HIS A 312 -5.31 11.57 12.79
C HIS A 312 -4.56 10.24 12.74
N LEU A 313 -4.14 9.69 13.88
CA LEU A 313 -3.46 8.39 13.98
C LEU A 313 -4.45 7.26 14.25
N GLY A 314 -4.12 6.08 13.76
CA GLY A 314 -4.80 4.84 14.16
C GLY A 314 -4.38 3.66 13.30
N VAL A 315 -4.17 2.53 13.95
CA VAL A 315 -4.00 1.24 13.27
C VAL A 315 -5.38 0.73 12.84
N THR A 316 -5.48 0.19 11.62
CA THR A 316 -6.71 -0.50 11.18
C THR A 316 -6.59 -1.99 11.50
N GLU A 317 -7.71 -2.66 11.76
CA GLU A 317 -7.73 -4.10 12.05
C GLU A 317 -6.71 -4.46 13.16
N ALA A 318 -6.80 -3.77 14.30
CA ALA A 318 -5.85 -4.00 15.38
C ALA A 318 -6.04 -5.39 16.00
N GLY A 319 -7.29 -5.86 16.06
CA GLY A 319 -7.67 -7.12 16.69
C GLY A 319 -8.53 -6.89 17.94
N GLU A 320 -8.69 -7.94 18.72
CA GLU A 320 -9.43 -7.96 19.98
C GLU A 320 -8.49 -7.85 21.18
N GLY A 321 -9.03 -7.44 22.34
CA GLY A 321 -8.33 -7.57 23.61
C GLY A 321 -6.96 -6.89 23.65
N GLU A 322 -6.01 -7.56 24.29
CA GLU A 322 -4.65 -7.06 24.49
C GLU A 322 -3.85 -7.01 23.18
N ASP A 323 -4.08 -7.92 22.24
CA ASP A 323 -3.37 -7.93 20.95
C ASP A 323 -3.66 -6.65 20.15
N GLY A 324 -4.93 -6.24 20.11
CA GLY A 324 -5.35 -4.99 19.48
C GLY A 324 -4.77 -3.75 20.16
N ARG A 325 -4.73 -3.75 21.50
CA ARG A 325 -4.12 -2.68 22.30
C ARG A 325 -2.61 -2.60 22.09
N MET A 326 -1.91 -3.73 22.09
CA MET A 326 -0.46 -3.82 21.87
C MET A 326 -0.08 -3.35 20.48
N LYS A 327 -0.77 -3.83 19.44
CA LYS A 327 -0.54 -3.43 18.05
C LYS A 327 -0.78 -1.93 17.85
N SER A 328 -1.82 -1.40 18.48
CA SER A 328 -2.11 0.04 18.48
C SER A 328 -1.03 0.85 19.21
N ALA A 329 -0.54 0.36 20.36
CA ALA A 329 0.54 1.00 21.11
C ALA A 329 1.85 1.04 20.30
N ILE A 330 2.18 -0.03 19.57
CA ILE A 330 3.36 -0.06 18.69
C ILE A 330 3.22 1.00 17.58
N GLY A 331 2.11 1.02 16.85
CA GLY A 331 1.93 1.95 15.73
C GLY A 331 1.77 3.42 16.17
N ILE A 332 0.81 3.68 17.06
CA ILE A 332 0.48 5.04 17.51
C ILE A 332 1.56 5.56 18.45
N GLY A 333 2.03 4.75 19.41
CA GLY A 333 3.05 5.16 20.38
C GLY A 333 4.37 5.55 19.71
N THR A 334 4.81 4.81 18.68
CA THR A 334 6.02 5.16 17.91
C THR A 334 5.91 6.57 17.30
N LEU A 335 4.78 6.88 16.67
CA LEU A 335 4.56 8.20 16.05
C LEU A 335 4.44 9.31 17.11
N LEU A 336 3.80 9.03 18.24
CA LEU A 336 3.73 9.98 19.35
C LEU A 336 5.13 10.28 19.92
N MET A 337 6.03 9.29 19.97
CA MET A 337 7.43 9.49 20.36
C MET A 337 8.21 10.31 19.34
N ASP A 338 7.88 10.23 18.04
CA ASP A 338 8.37 11.16 17.01
C ASP A 338 7.76 12.58 17.15
N GLY A 339 6.80 12.77 18.07
CA GLY A 339 6.05 14.01 18.24
C GLY A 339 4.96 14.23 17.20
N LEU A 340 4.56 13.17 16.49
CA LEU A 340 3.54 13.19 15.45
C LEU A 340 2.20 12.71 16.00
N GLY A 341 1.13 13.45 15.73
CA GLY A 341 -0.24 13.08 16.12
C GLY A 341 -0.99 14.21 16.83
N ASP A 342 -2.18 14.51 16.33
CA ASP A 342 -3.06 15.54 16.88
C ASP A 342 -4.40 14.95 17.34
N THR A 343 -4.74 13.78 16.82
CA THR A 343 -5.89 13.01 17.27
C THR A 343 -5.69 11.52 17.01
N ILE A 344 -6.32 10.67 17.81
CA ILE A 344 -6.10 9.24 17.80
C ILE A 344 -7.43 8.47 17.82
N ARG A 345 -7.42 7.31 17.17
CA ARG A 345 -8.41 6.26 17.37
C ARG A 345 -7.71 4.90 17.38
N VAL A 346 -7.90 4.16 18.45
CA VAL A 346 -7.55 2.74 18.58
C VAL A 346 -8.73 1.93 18.03
N SER A 347 -8.53 1.05 17.04
CA SER A 347 -9.63 0.35 16.37
C SER A 347 -9.72 -1.10 16.89
N LEU A 348 -10.57 -1.36 17.88
CA LEU A 348 -10.74 -2.68 18.50
C LEU A 348 -12.03 -3.34 17.99
N THR A 349 -12.08 -4.66 18.01
CA THR A 349 -13.34 -5.41 17.82
C THR A 349 -14.05 -5.58 19.17
N GLU A 350 -14.30 -4.46 19.85
CA GLU A 350 -14.92 -4.36 21.17
C GLU A 350 -15.95 -3.22 21.18
N PRO A 351 -16.78 -3.06 22.23
CA PRO A 351 -17.64 -1.90 22.35
C PRO A 351 -16.86 -0.57 22.18
N PRO A 352 -17.40 0.42 21.46
CA PRO A 352 -16.69 1.67 21.15
C PRO A 352 -16.12 2.42 22.35
N GLU A 353 -16.76 2.29 23.51
CA GLU A 353 -16.35 2.89 24.77
C GLU A 353 -15.02 2.31 25.28
N GLU A 354 -14.72 1.06 24.96
CA GLU A 354 -13.48 0.36 25.34
C GLU A 354 -12.28 0.83 24.49
N GLU A 355 -12.52 1.48 23.33
CA GLU A 355 -11.46 2.13 22.54
C GLU A 355 -10.91 3.40 23.25
N ILE A 356 -11.67 4.00 24.19
CA ILE A 356 -11.36 5.33 24.76
C ILE A 356 -10.21 5.28 25.76
N ASP A 357 -10.17 4.28 26.65
CA ASP A 357 -9.10 4.19 27.67
C ASP A 357 -7.70 4.00 27.05
N PRO A 358 -7.50 3.06 26.10
CA PRO A 358 -6.23 2.92 25.39
C PRO A 358 -5.83 4.21 24.65
N CYS A 359 -6.78 4.91 24.03
CA CYS A 359 -6.53 6.21 23.43
C CYS A 359 -6.00 7.21 24.48
N ARG A 360 -6.71 7.36 25.60
CA ARG A 360 -6.33 8.29 26.67
C ARG A 360 -4.92 8.02 27.19
N ARG A 361 -4.57 6.75 27.42
CA ARG A 361 -3.23 6.36 27.85
C ARG A 361 -2.15 6.77 26.83
N LEU A 362 -2.39 6.52 25.54
CA LEU A 362 -1.46 6.88 24.48
C LEU A 362 -1.32 8.40 24.33
N ALA A 363 -2.42 9.15 24.34
CA ALA A 363 -2.39 10.62 24.30
C ALA A 363 -1.59 11.22 25.47
N ASN A 364 -1.79 10.68 26.69
CA ASN A 364 -1.05 11.10 27.87
C ASN A 364 0.44 10.75 27.77
N LEU A 365 0.78 9.54 27.29
CA LEU A 365 2.15 9.12 27.04
C LEU A 365 2.86 10.10 26.08
N GLY A 366 2.27 10.39 24.93
CA GLY A 366 2.84 11.31 23.95
C GLY A 366 3.01 12.72 24.49
N THR A 367 2.02 13.22 25.24
CA THR A 367 2.06 14.55 25.86
C THR A 367 3.15 14.63 26.92
N GLN A 368 3.24 13.63 27.80
CA GLN A 368 4.26 13.55 28.83
C GLN A 368 5.66 13.44 28.21
N ALA A 369 5.83 12.61 27.18
CA ALA A 369 7.09 12.44 26.47
C ALA A 369 7.55 13.76 25.84
N ALA A 370 6.64 14.52 25.21
CA ALA A 370 6.94 15.83 24.66
C ALA A 370 7.30 16.87 25.73
N ASN A 371 6.57 16.91 26.84
CA ASN A 371 6.79 17.86 27.93
C ASN A 371 8.14 17.62 28.63
N LEU A 372 8.49 16.35 28.86
CA LEU A 372 9.76 15.95 29.47
C LEU A 372 10.91 15.86 28.46
N GLN A 373 10.63 16.05 27.17
CA GLN A 373 11.58 15.84 26.07
C GLN A 373 12.31 14.49 26.16
N ILE A 374 11.54 13.43 26.45
CA ILE A 374 12.07 12.08 26.60
C ILE A 374 12.86 11.72 25.35
N GLY A 375 14.06 11.18 25.55
CA GLY A 375 15.00 11.01 24.47
C GLY A 375 16.32 10.39 24.88
N VAL A 376 17.23 10.34 23.92
CA VAL A 376 18.61 9.92 24.07
C VAL A 376 19.55 11.06 23.72
N ALA A 377 20.81 10.98 24.15
CA ALA A 377 21.82 11.91 23.69
C ALA A 377 21.94 11.84 22.15
N PRO A 378 22.06 12.99 21.45
CA PRO A 378 22.36 12.99 20.03
C PRO A 378 23.60 12.17 19.73
N PHE A 379 23.53 11.35 18.68
CA PHE A 379 24.66 10.59 18.20
C PHE A 379 24.66 10.58 16.68
N GLU A 380 25.85 10.53 16.10
CA GLU A 380 26.07 10.45 14.67
C GLU A 380 26.46 9.02 14.30
N GLU A 381 25.71 8.38 13.39
CA GLU A 381 26.03 7.04 12.89
C GLU A 381 27.13 7.16 11.82
N LYS A 382 28.36 6.74 12.18
CA LYS A 382 29.55 6.83 11.31
C LYS A 382 29.91 5.53 10.61
N HIS A 383 29.28 4.41 10.99
CA HIS A 383 29.70 3.08 10.54
C HIS A 383 28.73 2.47 9.54
N ARG A 384 27.42 2.64 9.74
CA ARG A 384 26.40 2.08 8.83
C ARG A 384 25.97 3.12 7.80
N ARG A 385 26.03 2.77 6.51
CA ARG A 385 25.52 3.58 5.40
C ARG A 385 24.12 3.10 4.99
N TYR A 386 23.13 3.31 5.84
CA TYR A 386 21.75 2.81 5.67
C TYR A 386 20.90 3.60 4.65
N PHE A 387 21.45 4.69 4.10
CA PHE A 387 20.85 5.43 2.97
C PHE A 387 21.53 5.14 1.64
N ASP A 388 22.67 4.45 1.65
CA ASP A 388 23.47 4.22 0.45
C ASP A 388 23.29 2.76 0.04
N PHE A 389 22.34 2.52 -0.85
CA PHE A 389 22.13 1.20 -1.44
C PHE A 389 22.89 1.13 -2.75
N GLN A 390 23.86 0.22 -2.81
CA GLN A 390 24.51 -0.15 -4.06
C GLN A 390 23.98 -1.51 -4.47
N ARG A 391 23.50 -1.62 -5.71
CA ARG A 391 23.22 -2.92 -6.30
C ARG A 391 24.55 -3.69 -6.34
N ARG A 392 24.58 -4.89 -5.76
CA ARG A 392 25.77 -5.72 -5.81
C ARG A 392 26.02 -6.11 -7.26
N SER A 393 27.22 -5.84 -7.76
CA SER A 393 27.72 -6.44 -9.00
C SER A 393 28.01 -7.91 -8.73
N GLY A 394 27.23 -8.80 -9.31
CA GLY A 394 27.52 -10.24 -9.34
C GLY A 394 28.18 -10.59 -10.67
N GLN A 395 29.23 -11.41 -10.63
CA GLN A 395 29.67 -12.10 -11.84
C GLN A 395 28.72 -13.27 -12.09
N LEU A 396 28.08 -13.29 -13.25
CA LEU A 396 27.35 -14.47 -13.69
C LEU A 396 28.35 -15.63 -13.88
N PRO A 397 27.93 -16.88 -13.65
CA PRO A 397 28.78 -18.04 -13.90
C PRO A 397 29.28 -18.00 -15.35
N LEU A 398 30.61 -18.00 -15.52
CA LEU A 398 31.25 -18.21 -16.81
C LEU A 398 31.32 -19.72 -17.07
N GLN A 399 31.11 -20.13 -18.33
CA GLN A 399 31.39 -21.50 -18.74
C GLN A 399 32.89 -21.75 -18.56
N LYS A 400 33.24 -22.75 -17.75
CA LYS A 400 34.64 -23.10 -17.51
C LYS A 400 35.16 -24.01 -18.61
N GLU A 401 36.45 -23.91 -18.88
CA GLU A 401 37.14 -24.80 -19.82
C GLU A 401 37.00 -26.26 -19.34
N GLY A 402 36.41 -27.12 -20.18
CA GLY A 402 36.09 -28.52 -19.85
C GLY A 402 34.63 -28.79 -19.43
N GLU A 403 33.79 -27.76 -19.27
CA GLU A 403 32.35 -27.96 -19.04
C GLU A 403 31.62 -28.34 -20.33
N ALA A 404 31.01 -29.53 -20.34
CA ALA A 404 30.33 -30.09 -21.51
C ALA A 404 29.04 -29.35 -21.91
N VAL A 405 28.46 -28.55 -21.02
CA VAL A 405 27.16 -27.88 -21.22
C VAL A 405 27.24 -26.43 -20.81
N ASP A 406 26.78 -25.53 -21.69
CA ASP A 406 26.67 -24.09 -21.42
C ASP A 406 25.29 -23.75 -20.85
N TYR A 407 25.24 -23.46 -19.55
CA TYR A 407 23.99 -23.13 -18.85
C TYR A 407 23.62 -21.64 -18.90
N ARG A 408 24.45 -20.78 -19.52
CA ARG A 408 24.21 -19.32 -19.55
C ARG A 408 22.89 -18.94 -20.22
N GLY A 409 22.45 -19.69 -21.23
CA GLY A 409 21.17 -19.49 -21.91
C GLY A 409 19.94 -20.03 -21.16
N VAL A 410 20.17 -20.74 -20.05
CA VAL A 410 19.12 -21.34 -19.20
C VAL A 410 18.87 -20.49 -17.96
N LEU A 411 19.88 -19.80 -17.45
CA LEU A 411 19.74 -18.87 -16.32
C LEU A 411 18.89 -17.67 -16.73
N HIS A 412 17.68 -17.59 -16.19
CA HIS A 412 16.81 -16.46 -16.41
C HIS A 412 17.32 -15.22 -15.68
N ARG A 413 17.25 -14.06 -16.34
CA ARG A 413 17.79 -12.80 -15.82
C ARG A 413 16.79 -12.04 -14.91
N ASP A 414 15.59 -12.58 -14.77
CA ASP A 414 14.46 -12.00 -14.01
C ASP A 414 14.36 -12.49 -12.56
N GLY A 415 15.24 -13.42 -12.15
CA GLY A 415 15.24 -13.98 -10.79
C GLY A 415 14.43 -15.26 -10.63
N SER A 416 13.98 -15.88 -11.72
CA SER A 416 13.27 -17.15 -11.68
C SER A 416 14.17 -18.33 -11.29
N VAL A 417 13.58 -19.35 -10.66
CA VAL A 417 14.30 -20.43 -9.97
C VAL A 417 14.34 -21.71 -10.81
N LEU A 418 15.53 -22.30 -10.94
CA LEU A 418 15.75 -23.56 -11.67
C LEU A 418 16.12 -24.68 -10.72
N MET A 419 15.57 -25.88 -10.96
CA MET A 419 15.96 -27.09 -10.23
C MET A 419 16.43 -28.20 -11.17
N SER A 420 17.60 -28.79 -10.88
CA SER A 420 18.03 -30.00 -11.58
C SER A 420 17.21 -31.20 -11.10
N VAL A 421 16.68 -31.97 -12.04
CA VAL A 421 15.88 -33.18 -11.77
C VAL A 421 16.60 -34.39 -12.39
N SER A 422 16.68 -35.49 -11.64
CA SER A 422 17.17 -36.78 -12.16
C SER A 422 16.01 -37.69 -12.59
N LEU A 423 16.32 -38.69 -13.43
CA LEU A 423 15.32 -39.67 -13.86
C LEU A 423 14.74 -40.46 -12.68
N ASP A 424 15.52 -40.72 -11.63
CA ASP A 424 15.02 -41.41 -10.44
C ASP A 424 14.02 -40.58 -9.64
N GLN A 425 14.15 -39.25 -9.66
CA GLN A 425 13.18 -38.36 -9.02
C GLN A 425 11.83 -38.36 -9.76
N LEU A 426 11.83 -38.58 -11.08
CA LEU A 426 10.59 -38.71 -11.87
C LEU A 426 9.76 -39.94 -11.46
N LYS A 427 10.40 -40.98 -10.93
CA LYS A 427 9.74 -42.22 -10.44
C LYS A 427 9.00 -42.02 -9.12
N ALA A 428 9.24 -40.90 -8.42
CA ALA A 428 8.61 -40.57 -7.14
C ALA A 428 7.93 -39.18 -7.22
N PRO A 429 6.85 -39.04 -8.00
CA PRO A 429 6.27 -37.76 -8.38
C PRO A 429 5.86 -36.89 -7.18
N GLU A 430 5.29 -37.48 -6.12
CA GLU A 430 4.90 -36.70 -4.93
C GLU A 430 6.09 -36.08 -4.18
N LEU A 431 7.21 -36.81 -4.07
CA LEU A 431 8.43 -36.30 -3.44
C LEU A 431 9.06 -35.21 -4.32
N LEU A 432 9.04 -35.42 -5.64
CA LEU A 432 9.52 -34.44 -6.60
C LEU A 432 8.68 -33.16 -6.55
N TYR A 433 7.35 -33.23 -6.55
CA TYR A 433 6.48 -32.05 -6.42
C TYR A 433 6.74 -31.24 -5.15
N ARG A 434 6.97 -31.92 -4.01
CA ARG A 434 7.37 -31.24 -2.78
C ARG A 434 8.72 -30.54 -2.91
N SER A 435 9.70 -31.19 -3.56
CA SER A 435 11.02 -30.59 -3.79
C SER A 435 11.00 -29.41 -4.76
N LEU A 436 10.04 -29.40 -5.70
CA LEU A 436 9.74 -28.28 -6.59
C LEU A 436 8.97 -27.15 -5.88
N ALA A 437 8.69 -27.30 -4.58
CA ALA A 437 7.86 -26.40 -3.79
C ALA A 437 6.47 -26.16 -4.40
N ALA A 438 5.92 -27.18 -5.07
CA ALA A 438 4.53 -27.18 -5.52
C ALA A 438 3.59 -27.48 -4.36
N LYS A 439 2.42 -26.83 -4.37
CA LYS A 439 1.34 -27.13 -3.41
C LYS A 439 0.59 -28.38 -3.87
N LEU A 440 0.47 -29.38 -3.00
CA LEU A 440 -0.27 -30.61 -3.31
C LEU A 440 -1.74 -30.49 -2.91
N VAL A 441 -2.65 -30.75 -3.86
CA VAL A 441 -4.10 -30.85 -3.61
C VAL A 441 -4.57 -32.19 -4.17
N VAL A 442 -4.98 -33.11 -3.29
CA VAL A 442 -5.39 -34.48 -3.65
C VAL A 442 -4.30 -35.20 -4.46
N GLY A 443 -3.03 -35.04 -4.06
CA GLY A 443 -1.86 -35.66 -4.73
C GLY A 443 -1.42 -34.99 -6.03
N MET A 444 -2.18 -34.00 -6.56
CA MET A 444 -1.78 -33.24 -7.74
C MET A 444 -1.03 -31.96 -7.36
N PRO A 445 0.05 -31.60 -8.07
CA PRO A 445 0.79 -30.36 -7.84
C PRO A 445 0.06 -29.14 -8.40
N PHE A 446 0.17 -28.02 -7.70
CA PHE A 446 -0.29 -26.70 -8.11
C PHE A 446 0.86 -25.71 -7.92
N LYS A 447 1.00 -24.78 -8.88
CA LYS A 447 1.98 -23.70 -8.80
C LYS A 447 1.59 -22.69 -7.71
N ASP A 448 2.57 -22.29 -6.92
CA ASP A 448 2.51 -21.22 -5.93
C ASP A 448 3.72 -20.29 -6.11
N LEU A 449 3.75 -19.17 -5.37
CA LEU A 449 4.86 -18.19 -5.36
C LEU A 449 6.23 -18.81 -5.05
N ALA A 450 6.25 -19.94 -4.32
CA ALA A 450 7.48 -20.65 -3.97
C ALA A 450 7.88 -21.73 -4.99
N THR A 451 6.98 -22.08 -5.93
CA THR A 451 7.22 -23.16 -6.89
C THR A 451 8.28 -22.77 -7.90
N VAL A 452 9.19 -23.70 -8.22
CA VAL A 452 10.27 -23.43 -9.18
C VAL A 452 9.74 -23.16 -10.59
N ASP A 453 10.46 -22.32 -11.34
CA ASP A 453 10.02 -21.82 -12.64
C ASP A 453 10.45 -22.69 -13.82
N SER A 454 11.51 -23.48 -13.67
CA SER A 454 11.84 -24.51 -14.66
C SER A 454 12.65 -25.66 -14.05
N ILE A 455 12.58 -26.82 -14.71
CA ILE A 455 13.37 -27.99 -14.37
C ILE A 455 14.46 -28.23 -15.42
N LEU A 456 15.62 -28.68 -14.97
CA LEU A 456 16.73 -29.10 -15.84
C LEU A 456 16.90 -30.61 -15.75
N LEU A 457 16.60 -31.31 -16.84
CA LEU A 457 16.90 -32.73 -17.02
C LEU A 457 18.22 -32.87 -17.77
N ARG A 458 19.19 -33.55 -17.15
CA ARG A 458 20.51 -33.83 -17.78
C ARG A 458 20.45 -34.97 -18.79
N GLU A 459 19.50 -35.88 -18.57
CA GLU A 459 19.23 -37.05 -19.40
C GLU A 459 17.72 -37.09 -19.65
N LEU A 460 17.33 -37.43 -20.88
CA LEU A 460 15.92 -37.64 -21.21
C LEU A 460 15.51 -39.06 -20.81
N PRO A 461 14.29 -39.26 -20.29
CA PRO A 461 13.80 -40.62 -20.06
C PRO A 461 13.72 -41.39 -21.37
N PRO A 462 13.91 -42.73 -21.34
CA PRO A 462 13.67 -43.59 -22.50
C PRO A 462 12.25 -43.38 -23.05
N VAL A 463 12.08 -43.50 -24.36
CA VAL A 463 10.77 -43.29 -25.01
C VAL A 463 9.73 -44.31 -24.52
N GLU A 464 10.18 -45.46 -24.01
CA GLU A 464 9.32 -46.49 -23.43
C GLU A 464 8.86 -46.19 -22.00
N ASP A 465 9.45 -45.20 -21.32
CA ASP A 465 9.09 -44.79 -19.95
C ASP A 465 7.91 -43.80 -19.98
N ALA A 466 6.71 -44.35 -20.21
CA ALA A 466 5.48 -43.58 -20.36
C ALA A 466 5.14 -42.73 -19.13
N GLU A 467 5.53 -43.15 -17.92
CA GLU A 467 5.28 -42.40 -16.69
C GLU A 467 6.17 -41.15 -16.59
N ALA A 468 7.48 -41.30 -16.87
CA ALA A 468 8.41 -40.16 -16.88
C ALA A 468 8.08 -39.15 -18.00
N VAL A 469 7.68 -39.63 -19.18
CA VAL A 469 7.26 -38.76 -20.30
C VAL A 469 5.95 -38.03 -19.97
N SER A 470 4.98 -38.72 -19.36
CA SER A 470 3.71 -38.13 -18.91
C SER A 470 3.95 -37.04 -17.85
N PHE A 471 4.86 -37.27 -16.91
CA PHE A 471 5.26 -36.28 -15.91
C PHE A 471 5.83 -35.01 -16.55
N ILE A 472 6.77 -35.15 -17.50
CA ILE A 472 7.38 -34.00 -18.18
C ILE A 472 6.33 -33.18 -18.91
N HIS A 473 5.39 -33.84 -19.58
CA HIS A 473 4.25 -33.20 -20.23
C HIS A 473 3.33 -32.49 -19.23
N PHE A 474 3.03 -33.13 -18.11
CA PHE A 474 2.16 -32.57 -17.08
C PHE A 474 2.80 -31.35 -16.39
N PHE A 475 4.08 -31.42 -16.06
CA PHE A 475 4.82 -30.28 -15.51
C PHE A 475 4.90 -29.13 -16.52
N ALA A 476 5.13 -29.40 -17.80
CA ALA A 476 5.09 -28.39 -18.86
C ALA A 476 3.71 -27.74 -19.06
N LEU A 477 2.62 -28.40 -18.67
CA LEU A 477 1.26 -27.85 -18.68
C LEU A 477 0.93 -27.05 -17.41
N LEU A 478 1.66 -27.30 -16.32
CA LEU A 478 1.51 -26.61 -15.03
C LEU A 478 2.19 -25.23 -15.02
N MET A 479 3.18 -25.04 -15.90
CA MET A 479 4.01 -23.85 -16.06
C MET A 479 3.52 -22.99 -17.22
#